data_AF-A0A256Z260-F1
#
_entry.id   AF-A0A256Z260-F1
#
_cell.length_a   1.000
_cell.length_b   1.000
_cell.length_c   1.000
_cell.angle_alpha   90.00
_cell.angle_beta   90.00
_cell.angle_gamma   90.00
#
_symmetry.space_group_name_H-M   'P 1'
#
loop_
_entity.id
_entity.type
_entity.pdbx_description
1 polymer ?
#
loop_
_entity_poly.entity_id
_entity_poly.type
_entity_poly.pdbx_seq_one_letter_code
_entity_poly.pdbx_strand_id
1 'polypeptide(L)'
;SKMEVDVHVKPEKVLEVVGAEITFSPNHTCSFNRMREGYGLALRFPRFTGRYRDDKGPLEATTEREVESLYSLQNRVISEKLPERGEEPGNDHHQ
;
A
#
# COMPACT_ATOMS: atom_id res chain seq x y z
N SER A 1 1.93 -14.56 5.67
CA SER A 1 2.64 -13.43 6.32
C SER A 1 3.86 -13.97 7.03
N LYS A 2 4.97 -13.23 7.07
CA LYS A 2 6.16 -13.58 7.88
C LYS A 2 6.09 -13.02 9.30
N MET A 3 4.92 -12.51 9.69
CA MET A 3 4.66 -11.93 11.00
C MET A 3 4.26 -13.03 11.99
N GLU A 4 4.77 -12.93 13.21
CA GLU A 4 4.31 -13.73 14.35
C GLU A 4 3.05 -13.08 14.94
N VAL A 5 2.09 -13.92 15.34
CA VAL A 5 0.85 -13.51 16.00
C VAL A 5 0.69 -14.32 17.27
N ASP A 6 0.14 -13.71 18.32
CA ASP A 6 -0.10 -14.41 19.58
C ASP A 6 -1.21 -15.45 19.46
N VAL A 7 -2.20 -15.18 18.60
CA VAL A 7 -3.38 -16.04 18.40
C VAL A 7 -3.71 -16.10 16.92
N HIS A 8 -3.87 -17.32 16.42
CA HIS A 8 -4.40 -17.57 15.07
C HIS A 8 -5.93 -17.57 15.07
N VAL A 9 -6.51 -16.90 14.08
CA VAL A 9 -7.96 -16.84 13.88
C VAL A 9 -8.35 -17.45 12.54
N LYS A 10 -9.54 -18.04 12.46
CA LYS A 10 -10.12 -18.51 11.19
C LYS A 10 -10.53 -17.29 10.34
N PRO A 11 -10.18 -17.24 9.04
CA PRO A 11 -10.69 -16.19 8.15
C PRO A 11 -12.20 -16.29 8.03
N GLU A 12 -12.91 -15.27 8.51
CA GLU A 12 -14.39 -15.25 8.52
C GLU A 12 -14.93 -13.83 8.41
N LYS A 13 -14.39 -12.88 9.18
CA LYS A 13 -14.84 -11.49 9.20
C LYS A 13 -14.06 -10.64 8.21
N VAL A 14 -14.78 -9.77 7.49
CA VAL A 14 -14.21 -8.77 6.60
C VAL A 14 -14.31 -7.40 7.27
N LEU A 15 -13.18 -6.69 7.35
CA LEU A 15 -13.10 -5.37 7.96
C LEU A 15 -12.90 -4.32 6.89
N GLU A 16 -13.56 -3.17 7.03
CA GLU A 16 -13.22 -1.99 6.26
C GLU A 16 -12.05 -1.26 6.92
N VAL A 17 -10.95 -1.13 6.17
CA VAL A 17 -9.71 -0.53 6.62
C VAL A 17 -9.31 0.57 5.64
N VAL A 18 -8.89 1.71 6.17
CA VAL A 18 -8.34 2.83 5.39
C VAL A 18 -6.87 3.03 5.70
N GLY A 19 -6.09 3.52 4.73
CA GLY A 19 -4.68 3.84 4.89
C GLY A 19 -4.31 5.07 4.07
N ALA A 20 -3.12 5.61 4.30
CA ALA A 20 -2.63 6.78 3.57
C ALA A 20 -2.15 6.42 2.16
N GLU A 21 -1.43 5.30 2.04
CA GLU A 21 -0.85 4.82 0.78
C GLU A 21 -0.54 3.32 0.87
N ILE A 22 -0.30 2.69 -0.28
CA ILE A 22 0.23 1.33 -0.39
C ILE A 22 1.75 1.40 -0.59
N THR A 23 2.49 0.56 0.13
CA THR A 23 3.96 0.55 0.17
C THR A 23 4.51 -0.87 0.08
N PHE A 24 5.79 -1.01 -0.29
CA PHE A 24 6.49 -2.29 -0.23
C PHE A 24 6.81 -2.69 1.21
N SER A 25 6.60 -3.96 1.53
CA SER A 25 6.93 -4.52 2.84
C SER A 25 7.59 -5.89 2.71
N PRO A 26 8.71 -6.16 3.41
CA PRO A 26 9.35 -7.47 3.42
C PRO A 26 8.57 -8.52 4.24
N ASN A 27 7.65 -8.07 5.11
CA ASN A 27 6.95 -8.91 6.07
C ASN A 27 5.55 -9.33 5.59
N HIS A 28 4.93 -8.52 4.73
CA HIS A 28 3.60 -8.79 4.18
C HIS A 28 3.70 -9.65 2.93
N THR A 29 2.75 -10.56 2.76
CA THR A 29 2.75 -11.53 1.66
C THR A 29 1.76 -11.19 0.54
N CYS A 30 0.97 -10.12 0.68
CA CYS A 30 0.08 -9.65 -0.38
C CYS A 30 0.92 -9.33 -1.63
N SER A 31 0.66 -10.01 -2.74
CA SER A 31 1.40 -9.82 -4.00
C SER A 31 2.92 -10.04 -3.89
N PHE A 32 3.36 -10.95 -3.00
CA PHE A 32 4.78 -11.18 -2.73
C PHE A 32 5.55 -11.61 -3.99
N ASN A 33 6.73 -11.02 -4.22
CA ASN A 33 7.59 -11.22 -5.40
C ASN A 33 6.97 -10.84 -6.76
N ARG A 34 5.73 -10.31 -6.81
CA ARG A 34 5.06 -9.99 -8.08
C ARG A 34 5.44 -8.62 -8.62
N MET A 35 5.56 -7.64 -7.72
CA MET A 35 5.91 -6.24 -8.06
C MET A 35 7.38 -5.92 -7.78
N ARG A 36 7.96 -6.55 -6.74
CA ARG A 36 9.36 -6.40 -6.34
C ARG A 36 9.83 -7.68 -5.66
N GLU A 37 10.94 -8.23 -6.12
CA GLU A 37 11.53 -9.43 -5.53
C GLU A 37 11.89 -9.20 -4.05
N GLY A 38 11.49 -10.12 -3.18
CA GLY A 38 11.69 -10.07 -1.73
C GLY A 38 10.63 -9.27 -0.95
N TYR A 39 9.65 -8.66 -1.63
CA TYR A 39 8.65 -7.78 -1.01
C TYR A 39 7.22 -8.17 -1.41
N GLY A 40 6.28 -7.93 -0.50
CA GLY A 40 4.86 -7.79 -0.80
C GLY A 40 4.39 -6.36 -0.61
N LEU A 41 3.08 -6.15 -0.65
CA LEU A 41 2.43 -4.85 -0.46
C LEU A 41 1.79 -4.76 0.93
N ALA A 42 1.81 -3.56 1.51
CA ALA A 42 1.18 -3.23 2.77
C ALA A 42 0.57 -1.83 2.75
N LEU A 43 -0.47 -1.61 3.57
CA LEU A 43 -1.03 -0.29 3.81
C LEU A 43 -0.18 0.48 4.82
N ARG A 44 0.14 1.74 4.52
CA ARG A 44 0.76 2.67 5.46
C ARG A 44 -0.31 3.34 6.33
N PHE A 45 -0.08 3.35 7.64
CA PHE A 45 -1.00 3.85 8.67
C PHE A 45 -2.42 3.26 8.56
N PRO A 46 -2.57 1.93 8.58
CA PRO A 46 -3.88 1.29 8.48
C PRO A 46 -4.72 1.64 9.71
N ARG A 47 -5.96 2.06 9.47
CA ARG A 47 -6.96 2.38 10.49
C ARG A 47 -8.24 1.62 10.20
N PHE A 48 -8.72 0.89 11.19
CA PHE A 48 -10.05 0.30 11.16
C PHE A 48 -11.10 1.41 11.20
N THR A 49 -12.09 1.38 10.31
CA THR A 49 -13.12 2.43 10.25
C THR A 49 -14.22 2.27 11.29
N GLY A 50 -14.21 1.16 12.07
CA GLY A 50 -15.32 0.77 12.93
C GLY A 50 -16.35 -0.11 12.23
N ARG A 51 -16.22 -0.30 10.91
CA ARG A 51 -17.21 -1.03 10.11
C ARG A 51 -16.78 -2.47 9.83
N TYR A 52 -17.53 -3.39 10.39
CA TYR A 52 -17.56 -4.78 9.94
C TYR A 52 -18.38 -4.89 8.66
N ARG A 53 -17.87 -5.63 7.68
CA ARG A 53 -18.56 -5.92 6.43
C ARG A 53 -19.30 -7.24 6.56
N ASP A 54 -20.36 -7.24 7.36
CA ASP A 54 -21.23 -8.41 7.55
C ASP A 54 -21.96 -8.80 6.25
N ASP A 55 -21.98 -7.89 5.27
CA ASP A 55 -22.46 -8.10 3.91
C ASP A 55 -21.47 -8.88 3.01
N LYS A 56 -20.27 -9.21 3.49
CA LYS A 56 -19.21 -9.85 2.70
C LYS A 56 -18.59 -11.08 3.36
N GLY A 57 -18.36 -12.12 2.56
CA GLY A 57 -17.54 -13.26 2.96
C GLY A 57 -16.03 -13.05 2.74
N PRO A 58 -15.15 -13.90 3.30
CA PRO A 58 -13.70 -13.78 3.15
C PRO A 58 -13.19 -13.77 1.70
N LEU A 59 -13.87 -14.48 0.79
CA LEU A 59 -13.51 -14.53 -0.63
C LEU A 59 -13.94 -13.28 -1.42
N GLU A 60 -14.74 -12.40 -0.80
CA GLU A 60 -15.21 -11.14 -1.38
C GLU A 60 -14.48 -9.91 -0.80
N ALA A 61 -13.45 -10.17 0.01
CA ALA A 61 -12.49 -9.18 0.46
C ALA A 61 -11.66 -8.65 -0.74
N THR A 62 -11.03 -7.49 -0.54
CA THR A 62 -10.17 -6.88 -1.57
C THR A 62 -9.07 -7.85 -1.96
N THR A 63 -8.97 -8.11 -3.26
CA THR A 63 -8.04 -9.06 -3.86
C THR A 63 -6.66 -8.45 -4.04
N GLU A 64 -5.65 -9.29 -4.16
CA GLU A 64 -4.27 -8.85 -4.43
C GLU A 64 -4.17 -8.02 -5.72
N ARG A 65 -4.91 -8.40 -6.78
CA ARG A 65 -4.91 -7.68 -8.07
C ARG A 65 -5.50 -6.26 -7.93
N GLU A 66 -6.52 -6.09 -7.10
CA GLU A 66 -7.07 -4.76 -6.81
C GLU A 66 -6.05 -3.90 -6.06
N VAL A 67 -5.35 -4.48 -5.07
CA VAL A 67 -4.29 -3.78 -4.33
C VAL A 67 -3.13 -3.36 -5.26
N GLU A 68 -2.69 -4.25 -6.15
CA GLU A 68 -1.69 -3.97 -7.19
C GLU A 68 -2.11 -2.82 -8.11
N SER A 69 -3.39 -2.83 -8.52
CA SER A 69 -3.96 -1.77 -9.36
C SER A 69 -3.94 -0.44 -8.60
N LEU A 70 -4.40 -0.41 -7.36
CA LEU A 70 -4.40 0.80 -6.52
C LEU A 70 -2.99 1.36 -6.31
N TYR A 71 -1.99 0.51 -6.05
CA TYR A 71 -0.59 0.93 -5.95
C TYR A 71 -0.09 1.59 -7.24
N SER A 72 -0.43 0.99 -8.39
CA SER A 72 -0.03 1.53 -9.70
C SER A 72 -0.68 2.89 -9.98
N LEU A 73 -1.96 3.08 -9.59
CA LEU A 73 -2.64 4.36 -9.69
C LEU A 73 -2.02 5.44 -8.79
N GLN A 74 -1.69 5.09 -7.54
CA GLN A 74 -1.04 6.00 -6.60
C GLN A 74 0.26 6.58 -7.18
N ASN A 75 1.12 5.73 -7.75
CA ASN A 75 2.40 6.18 -8.34
C ASN A 75 2.19 7.16 -9.51
N ARG A 76 1.16 6.95 -10.34
CA ARG A 76 0.82 7.89 -11.43
C ARG A 76 0.43 9.26 -10.90
N VAL A 77 -0.44 9.30 -9.90
CA VAL A 77 -0.88 10.56 -9.28
C VAL A 77 0.29 11.30 -8.62
N ILE A 78 1.24 10.58 -8.01
CA ILE A 78 2.45 11.18 -7.44
C ILE A 78 3.35 11.75 -8.56
N SER A 79 3.56 11.01 -9.65
CA SER A 79 4.38 11.50 -10.77
C SER A 79 3.79 12.73 -11.45
N GLU A 80 2.46 12.85 -11.53
CA GLU A 80 1.80 14.02 -12.11
C GLU A 80 1.82 15.26 -11.20
N LYS A 81 1.97 15.07 -9.88
CA LYS A 81 1.96 16.16 -8.89
C LYS A 81 3.32 16.81 -8.64
N LEU A 82 4.42 16.21 -9.09
CA LEU A 82 5.77 16.78 -8.94
C LEU A 82 6.10 17.59 -10.21
N PRO A 83 6.13 18.94 -10.17
CA PRO A 83 6.83 19.68 -11.21
C PRO A 83 8.31 19.29 -11.17
N GLU A 84 8.92 19.07 -12.33
CA GLU A 84 10.35 18.78 -12.43
C GLU A 84 11.12 19.83 -11.64
N ARG A 85 11.99 19.37 -10.73
CA ARG A 85 12.84 20.23 -9.90
C ARG A 85 13.77 20.96 -10.85
N GLY A 86 13.38 22.17 -11.25
CA GLY A 86 14.19 23.05 -12.06
C GLY A 86 15.58 23.15 -11.45
N GLU A 87 16.59 22.89 -12.27
CA GLU A 87 17.98 23.15 -11.94
C GLU A 87 18.08 24.59 -11.43
N GLU A 88 18.54 24.78 -10.18
CA GLU A 88 18.79 26.13 -9.69
C GLU A 88 19.92 26.74 -10.52
N PRO A 89 19.74 27.93 -11.11
CA PRO A 89 20.81 28.57 -11.85
C PRO A 89 21.99 28.79 -10.89
N GLY A 90 23.15 28.29 -11.30
CA GLY A 90 24.39 28.38 -10.56
C GLY A 90 24.61 29.80 -10.04
N ASN A 91 24.82 29.89 -8.74
CA ASN A 91 25.20 31.10 -8.03
C ASN A 91 26.59 31.56 -8.53
N ASP A 92 26.64 32.33 -9.60
CA ASP A 92 27.85 33.06 -10.02
C ASP A 92 27.95 34.36 -9.23
N HIS A 93 28.57 34.22 -8.05
CA HIS A 93 29.14 35.34 -7.33
C HIS A 93 30.51 35.62 -7.95
N HIS A 94 30.60 36.56 -8.89
CA HIS A 94 31.86 37.23 -9.22
C HIS A 94 31.62 38.75 -9.29
N GLN A 95 32.38 39.44 -8.44
CA GLN A 95 32.64 40.87 -8.50
C GLN A 95 33.39 41.21 -9.79
#